data_AF-A0A1F3BZ62-F1
#
_entry.id   AF-A0A1F3BZ62-F1
#
_cell.length_a   1.000
_cell.length_b   1.000
_cell.length_c   1.000
_cell.angle_alpha   90.00
_cell.angle_beta   90.00
_cell.angle_gamma   90.00
#
_symmetry.space_group_name_H-M   'P 1'
#
loop_
_entity.id
_entity.type
_entity.pdbx_description
1 polymer ?
#
loop_
_entity_poly.entity_id
_entity_poly.type
_entity_poly.pdbx_seq_one_letter_code
_entity_poly.pdbx_strand_id
1 'polypeptide(L)'
;MTKRMAIPAILCLAAAGCGGNSDGGNAAASKSFDYGPAQATEAPEGAADAVSSALTFKSGVSSDTAVSAQSSLYSAAAEALGGDSIPTAAMPPQLSPLVRSARSRALATAAGSSTLPSDCYTATTSSVTFSGCKFTDTSDGSTVSVTLDGSVSMSSDTLTWSYTMTMDFSDASNSVAATYKDSGNFTVTATTAKAHDEAEFTAKVTTGGKTSTFGIAQAADLDVTHGTDCASTITGGSFEAKRVWTQKPSNVSDDLVKDKAVKINWTGCGSATMQLSVS
;
A
#
# COMPACT_ATOMS: atom_id res chain seq x y z
N MET A 1 -42.46 -46.77 28.98
CA MET A 1 -41.47 -47.70 28.38
C MET A 1 -41.54 -47.44 26.88
N THR A 2 -40.54 -46.98 26.16
CA THR A 2 -39.11 -47.30 26.19
C THR A 2 -38.34 -46.10 25.61
N LYS A 3 -37.31 -45.61 26.32
CA LYS A 3 -36.42 -44.54 25.87
C LYS A 3 -35.50 -45.08 24.76
N ARG A 4 -35.31 -44.31 23.68
CA ARG A 4 -34.18 -44.48 22.76
C ARG A 4 -33.42 -43.17 22.66
N MET A 5 -32.16 -43.22 23.07
CA MET A 5 -31.11 -42.22 22.84
C MET A 5 -30.64 -42.29 21.38
N ALA A 6 -30.35 -41.14 20.78
CA ALA A 6 -29.42 -41.01 19.66
C ALA A 6 -28.70 -39.65 19.74
N ILE A 7 -27.39 -39.70 19.47
CA ILE A 7 -26.28 -38.75 19.68
C ILE A 7 -26.24 -37.70 18.54
N PRO A 8 -25.68 -36.49 18.76
CA PRO A 8 -25.77 -35.35 17.83
C PRO A 8 -24.93 -35.52 16.57
N ALA A 9 -25.46 -35.06 15.43
CA ALA A 9 -24.74 -34.93 14.18
C ALA A 9 -24.34 -33.46 13.93
N ILE A 10 -23.04 -33.29 13.74
CA ILE A 10 -22.31 -32.08 13.36
C ILE A 10 -22.48 -31.84 11.85
N LEU A 11 -22.22 -30.59 11.44
CA LEU A 11 -22.03 -30.06 10.08
C LEU A 11 -23.31 -29.76 9.28
N CYS A 12 -23.52 -28.48 8.99
CA CYS A 12 -23.27 -27.98 7.63
C CYS A 12 -23.36 -26.44 7.52
N LEU A 13 -22.31 -25.88 6.91
CA LEU A 13 -22.27 -24.67 6.08
C LEU A 13 -22.50 -23.31 6.77
N ALA A 14 -21.46 -22.83 7.45
CA ALA A 14 -21.14 -21.41 7.43
C ALA A 14 -20.58 -21.04 6.04
N ALA A 15 -21.46 -20.78 5.08
CA ALA A 15 -21.12 -19.98 3.90
C ALA A 15 -21.17 -18.50 4.30
N ALA A 16 -20.19 -18.06 5.09
CA ALA A 16 -19.91 -16.65 5.26
C ALA A 16 -19.16 -16.17 4.01
N GLY A 17 -19.91 -15.99 2.92
CA GLY A 17 -19.49 -15.13 1.83
C GLY A 17 -19.57 -13.68 2.30
N CYS A 18 -18.51 -13.20 2.95
CA CYS A 18 -18.20 -11.78 3.09
C CYS A 18 -17.04 -11.48 2.14
N GLY A 19 -17.02 -10.47 1.31
CA GLY A 19 -17.95 -9.38 1.05
C GLY A 19 -17.27 -8.57 -0.06
N GLY A 20 -17.97 -8.35 -1.17
CA GLY A 20 -17.41 -7.70 -2.35
C GLY A 20 -18.45 -6.81 -3.00
N ASN A 21 -19.09 -5.95 -2.21
CA ASN A 21 -20.06 -4.98 -2.69
C ASN A 21 -19.72 -3.60 -2.12
N SER A 22 -18.84 -2.91 -2.85
CA SER A 22 -19.01 -1.57 -3.41
C SER A 22 -19.44 -0.35 -2.58
N ASP A 23 -19.61 -0.42 -1.25
CA ASP A 23 -20.10 0.75 -0.47
C ASP A 23 -19.36 1.05 0.87
N GLY A 24 -18.18 0.53 1.19
CA GLY A 24 -17.61 0.81 2.52
C GLY A 24 -16.14 0.50 2.77
N GLY A 25 -15.31 1.56 2.78
CA GLY A 25 -14.04 1.71 3.49
C GLY A 25 -12.90 0.73 3.18
N ASN A 26 -11.65 1.18 3.33
CA ASN A 26 -10.49 0.30 3.24
C ASN A 26 -10.55 -0.79 4.35
N ALA A 27 -10.47 -2.06 3.96
CA ALA A 27 -10.60 -3.18 4.90
C ALA A 27 -9.47 -3.23 5.95
N ALA A 28 -8.28 -2.72 5.63
CA ALA A 28 -7.18 -2.63 6.60
C ALA A 28 -7.37 -1.47 7.58
N ALA A 29 -7.88 -0.32 7.12
CA ALA A 29 -8.17 0.83 7.98
C ALA A 29 -9.22 0.50 9.05
N SER A 30 -10.25 -0.26 8.68
CA SER A 30 -11.33 -0.69 9.58
C SER A 30 -10.97 -1.90 10.47
N LYS A 31 -9.91 -2.65 10.15
CA LYS A 31 -9.53 -3.84 10.92
C LYS A 31 -8.78 -3.47 12.19
N SER A 32 -9.25 -4.05 13.30
CA SER A 32 -8.51 -4.07 14.57
C SER A 32 -7.59 -5.29 14.63
N PHE A 33 -6.40 -5.09 15.18
CA PHE A 33 -5.41 -6.14 15.40
C PHE A 33 -5.07 -6.19 16.89
N ASP A 34 -4.91 -7.41 17.40
CA ASP A 34 -4.27 -7.62 18.69
C ASP A 34 -2.76 -7.58 18.49
N TYR A 35 -2.08 -6.82 19.34
CA TYR A 35 -0.64 -6.64 19.29
C TYR A 35 0.06 -7.44 20.39
N GLY A 36 1.17 -8.06 20.02
CA GLY A 36 2.06 -8.71 20.96
C GLY A 36 2.81 -7.71 21.86
N PRO A 37 3.70 -8.22 22.72
CA PRO A 37 4.54 -7.37 23.57
C PRO A 37 5.45 -6.48 22.71
N ALA A 38 5.71 -5.27 23.20
CA ALA A 38 6.65 -4.35 22.59
C ALA A 38 8.08 -4.89 22.69
N GLN A 39 8.78 -4.91 21.56
CA GLN A 39 10.17 -5.32 21.44
C GLN A 39 11.00 -4.11 21.06
N ALA A 40 12.18 -3.94 21.67
CA ALA A 40 13.11 -2.90 21.27
C ALA A 40 13.50 -3.11 19.80
N THR A 41 13.51 -2.02 19.03
CA THR A 41 13.86 -2.03 17.62
C THR A 41 14.65 -0.77 17.28
N GLU A 42 15.37 -0.82 16.18
CA GLU A 42 15.90 0.40 15.57
C GLU A 42 14.76 1.11 14.83
N ALA A 43 14.77 2.44 14.82
CA ALA A 43 13.78 3.21 14.08
C ALA A 43 13.80 2.81 12.59
N PRO A 44 12.65 2.51 11.96
CA PRO A 44 12.61 2.24 10.52
C PRO A 44 13.05 3.49 9.76
N GLU A 45 13.95 3.31 8.79
CA GLU A 45 14.51 4.40 8.00
C GLU A 45 13.41 5.03 7.12
N GLY A 46 12.51 4.21 6.58
CA GLY A 46 11.44 4.68 5.70
C GLY A 46 10.49 5.71 6.32
N ALA A 47 10.27 5.66 7.64
CA ALA A 47 9.43 6.67 8.31
C ALA A 47 10.11 8.03 8.36
N ALA A 48 11.43 8.07 8.60
CA ALA A 48 12.21 9.29 8.57
C ALA A 48 12.33 9.86 7.14
N ASP A 49 12.43 9.00 6.14
CA ASP A 49 12.42 9.37 4.72
C ASP A 49 11.07 9.96 4.29
N ALA A 50 9.95 9.42 4.79
CA ALA A 50 8.62 9.97 4.55
C ALA A 50 8.48 11.40 5.09
N VAL A 51 8.94 11.64 6.32
CA VAL A 51 8.97 12.99 6.91
C VAL A 51 9.87 13.93 6.11
N SER A 52 11.07 13.48 5.76
CA SER A 52 12.03 14.29 4.99
C SER A 52 11.49 14.65 3.61
N SER A 53 10.88 13.69 2.91
CA SER A 53 10.24 13.90 1.61
C SER A 53 9.09 14.91 1.69
N ALA A 54 8.27 14.84 2.73
CA ALA A 54 7.20 15.81 2.96
C ALA A 54 7.73 17.22 3.27
N LEU A 55 8.81 17.34 4.06
CA LEU A 55 9.47 18.62 4.32
C LEU A 55 10.09 19.22 3.05
N THR A 56 10.67 18.40 2.18
CA THR A 56 11.16 18.82 0.86
C THR A 56 10.01 19.30 -0.03
N PHE A 57 8.88 18.60 -0.01
CA PHE A 57 7.67 19.04 -0.72
C PHE A 57 7.16 20.39 -0.21
N LYS A 58 7.18 20.61 1.11
CA LYS A 58 6.80 21.89 1.70
C LYS A 58 7.75 23.04 1.33
N SER A 59 9.06 22.79 1.26
CA SER A 59 10.05 23.83 0.91
C SER A 59 10.08 24.15 -0.59
N GLY A 60 9.57 23.26 -1.43
CA GLY A 60 9.42 23.46 -2.87
C GLY A 60 8.39 22.50 -3.46
N VAL A 61 7.15 22.99 -3.62
CA VAL A 61 6.05 22.23 -4.22
C VAL A 61 6.37 22.01 -5.70
N SER A 62 6.68 20.77 -6.04
CA SER A 62 6.73 20.28 -7.41
C SER A 62 6.04 18.93 -7.49
N SER A 63 5.75 18.50 -8.71
CA SER A 63 5.28 17.13 -8.95
C SER A 63 6.27 16.10 -8.38
N ASP A 64 7.58 16.39 -8.47
CA ASP A 64 8.65 15.46 -8.09
C ASP A 64 8.61 15.18 -6.60
N THR A 65 8.54 16.26 -5.83
CA THR A 65 8.55 16.21 -4.38
C THR A 65 7.22 15.70 -3.82
N ALA A 66 6.10 15.92 -4.51
CA ALA A 66 4.79 15.35 -4.15
C ALA A 66 4.80 13.82 -4.21
N VAL A 67 5.32 13.25 -5.29
CA VAL A 67 5.41 11.80 -5.44
C VAL A 67 6.42 11.19 -4.50
N SER A 68 7.57 11.83 -4.30
CA SER A 68 8.53 11.36 -3.29
C SER A 68 7.85 11.25 -1.91
N ALA A 69 7.09 12.26 -1.48
CA ALA A 69 6.39 12.23 -0.21
C ALA A 69 5.37 11.08 -0.08
N GLN A 70 4.55 10.83 -1.10
CA GLN A 70 3.60 9.72 -1.12
C GLN A 70 4.31 8.36 -1.14
N SER A 71 5.28 8.18 -2.04
CA SER A 71 5.97 6.90 -2.24
C SER A 71 6.77 6.47 -1.01
N SER A 72 7.29 7.42 -0.24
CA SER A 72 8.03 7.16 0.99
C SER A 72 7.16 6.59 2.11
N LEU A 73 5.91 7.05 2.26
CA LEU A 73 5.01 6.53 3.30
C LEU A 73 4.63 5.06 3.06
N TYR A 74 4.31 4.72 1.80
CA TYR A 74 4.09 3.33 1.41
C TYR A 74 5.35 2.47 1.61
N SER A 75 6.52 3.02 1.30
CA SER A 75 7.79 2.29 1.45
C SER A 75 8.07 2.01 2.94
N ALA A 76 7.79 2.98 3.82
CA ALA A 76 7.83 2.80 5.27
C ALA A 76 6.87 1.69 5.74
N ALA A 77 5.65 1.65 5.19
CA ALA A 77 4.67 0.61 5.50
C ALA A 77 5.16 -0.78 5.02
N ALA A 78 5.74 -0.85 3.81
CA ALA A 78 6.31 -2.08 3.26
C ALA A 78 7.48 -2.60 4.10
N GLU A 79 8.40 -1.71 4.49
CA GLU A 79 9.54 -2.01 5.36
C GLU A 79 9.06 -2.56 6.71
N ALA A 80 8.16 -1.84 7.38
CA ALA A 80 7.60 -2.26 8.67
C ALA A 80 6.88 -3.61 8.58
N LEU A 81 6.22 -3.92 7.47
CA LEU A 81 5.55 -5.20 7.23
C LEU A 81 6.49 -6.34 6.79
N GLY A 82 7.81 -6.09 6.71
CA GLY A 82 8.84 -7.08 6.40
C GLY A 82 9.24 -7.17 4.92
N GLY A 83 9.27 -6.03 4.22
CA GLY A 83 9.88 -5.89 2.90
C GLY A 83 8.94 -6.05 1.71
N ASP A 84 7.64 -6.28 1.94
CA ASP A 84 6.64 -6.33 0.88
C ASP A 84 5.22 -5.99 1.32
N SER A 85 4.79 -4.80 0.93
CA SER A 85 3.41 -4.32 0.99
C SER A 85 2.46 -5.20 0.18
N ILE A 86 2.89 -5.64 -1.00
CA ILE A 86 2.23 -6.70 -1.77
C ILE A 86 3.05 -7.98 -1.59
N PRO A 87 2.55 -9.02 -0.91
CA PRO A 87 3.27 -10.24 -0.59
C PRO A 87 3.61 -11.01 -1.86
N THR A 88 4.77 -10.71 -2.42
CA THR A 88 5.27 -11.30 -3.66
C THR A 88 5.55 -12.78 -3.53
N ALA A 89 5.73 -13.29 -2.30
CA ALA A 89 5.84 -14.72 -2.01
C ALA A 89 4.56 -15.52 -2.33
N ALA A 90 3.40 -14.85 -2.39
CA ALA A 90 2.14 -15.44 -2.87
C ALA A 90 1.98 -15.31 -4.40
N MET A 91 2.95 -14.69 -5.08
CA MET A 91 2.95 -14.49 -6.52
C MET A 91 3.99 -15.37 -7.22
N PRO A 92 3.76 -15.72 -8.50
CA PRO A 92 4.82 -16.25 -9.36
C PRO A 92 6.06 -15.31 -9.37
N PRO A 93 7.28 -15.82 -9.16
CA PRO A 93 8.51 -15.03 -9.04
C PRO A 93 8.77 -14.05 -10.18
N GLN A 94 8.32 -14.38 -11.39
CA GLN A 94 8.44 -13.57 -12.59
C GLN A 94 7.54 -12.31 -12.61
N LEU A 95 6.51 -12.24 -11.75
CA LEU A 95 5.55 -11.12 -11.73
C LEU A 95 5.92 -10.04 -10.71
N SER A 96 6.66 -10.40 -9.67
CA SER A 96 7.09 -9.51 -8.58
C SER A 96 7.90 -8.29 -9.06
N PRO A 97 8.95 -8.45 -9.90
CA PRO A 97 9.72 -7.31 -10.39
C PRO A 97 8.91 -6.40 -11.32
N LEU A 98 7.92 -6.95 -12.03
CA LEU A 98 7.11 -6.23 -13.03
C LEU A 98 6.07 -5.33 -12.36
N VAL A 99 5.33 -5.85 -11.37
CA VAL A 99 4.37 -5.04 -10.59
C VAL A 99 5.10 -3.92 -9.84
N ARG A 100 6.28 -4.21 -9.27
CA ARG A 100 7.14 -3.18 -8.66
C ARG A 100 7.62 -2.14 -9.68
N SER A 101 8.12 -2.57 -10.84
CA SER A 101 8.66 -1.67 -11.87
C SER A 101 7.58 -0.79 -12.49
N ALA A 102 6.40 -1.33 -12.78
CA ALA A 102 5.25 -0.59 -13.31
C ALA A 102 4.81 0.51 -12.32
N ARG A 103 4.75 0.17 -11.02
CA ARG A 103 4.44 1.14 -9.96
C ARG A 103 5.52 2.21 -9.81
N SER A 104 6.78 1.82 -9.69
CA SER A 104 7.90 2.76 -9.56
C SER A 104 8.00 3.70 -10.76
N ARG A 105 7.69 3.22 -11.98
CA ARG A 105 7.63 4.04 -13.19
C ARG A 105 6.43 4.97 -13.21
N ALA A 106 5.23 4.51 -12.85
CA ALA A 106 4.04 5.37 -12.76
C ALA A 106 4.23 6.50 -11.73
N LEU A 107 4.83 6.19 -10.59
CA LEU A 107 5.23 7.18 -9.58
C LEU A 107 6.29 8.13 -10.15
N ALA A 108 7.42 7.63 -10.67
CA ALA A 108 8.47 8.47 -11.26
C ALA A 108 7.96 9.41 -12.36
N THR A 109 6.94 8.99 -13.11
CA THR A 109 6.31 9.80 -14.16
C THR A 109 5.31 10.84 -13.63
N ALA A 110 4.61 10.56 -12.53
CA ALA A 110 3.84 11.58 -11.81
C ALA A 110 4.75 12.59 -11.09
N ALA A 111 5.98 12.18 -10.77
CA ALA A 111 6.99 12.96 -10.07
C ALA A 111 7.65 13.97 -11.02
N GLY A 112 8.26 13.50 -12.09
CA GLY A 112 9.11 14.35 -12.90
C GLY A 112 9.08 13.94 -14.35
N SER A 113 9.37 14.93 -15.19
CA SER A 113 9.81 14.72 -16.56
C SER A 113 8.72 14.32 -17.58
N SER A 114 8.37 15.31 -18.41
CA SER A 114 8.63 15.41 -19.86
C SER A 114 8.26 14.28 -20.85
N THR A 115 7.72 13.14 -20.41
CA THR A 115 7.36 12.00 -21.28
C THR A 115 5.93 11.49 -21.09
N LEU A 116 5.15 12.07 -20.18
CA LEU A 116 3.70 11.94 -20.22
C LEU A 116 3.18 12.59 -21.51
N PRO A 117 2.31 11.91 -22.27
CA PRO A 117 1.50 12.60 -23.27
C PRO A 117 0.85 13.82 -22.59
N SER A 118 1.17 15.02 -23.07
CA SER A 118 0.74 16.28 -22.43
C SER A 118 -0.77 16.46 -22.43
N ASP A 119 -1.49 15.60 -23.15
CA ASP A 119 -2.94 15.55 -23.27
C ASP A 119 -3.63 14.67 -22.22
N CYS A 120 -2.90 13.87 -21.43
CA CYS A 120 -3.51 12.99 -20.43
C CYS A 120 -3.50 13.54 -19.00
N TYR A 121 -2.84 14.69 -18.75
CA TYR A 121 -2.80 15.30 -17.42
C TYR A 121 -3.01 16.81 -17.46
N THR A 122 -3.43 17.38 -16.33
CA THR A 122 -3.56 18.82 -16.11
C THR A 122 -2.84 19.18 -14.81
N ALA A 123 -1.93 20.15 -14.88
CA ALA A 123 -1.23 20.67 -13.71
C ALA A 123 -1.63 22.13 -13.44
N THR A 124 -1.80 22.46 -12.16
CA THR A 124 -2.02 23.81 -11.65
C THR A 124 -0.91 24.15 -10.65
N THR A 125 -0.99 25.33 -10.03
CA THR A 125 -0.07 25.74 -8.96
C THR A 125 -0.18 24.89 -7.69
N SER A 126 -1.28 24.15 -7.51
CA SER A 126 -1.59 23.42 -6.27
C SER A 126 -2.07 21.99 -6.50
N SER A 127 -2.17 21.54 -7.75
CA SER A 127 -2.67 20.20 -8.05
C SER A 127 -2.15 19.65 -9.37
N VAL A 128 -2.11 18.33 -9.47
CA VAL A 128 -1.95 17.59 -10.72
C VAL A 128 -3.09 16.59 -10.82
N THR A 129 -3.74 16.51 -11.98
CA THR A 129 -4.81 15.55 -12.27
C THR A 129 -4.42 14.72 -13.48
N PHE A 130 -4.55 13.41 -13.37
CA PHE A 130 -4.33 12.42 -14.41
C PHE A 130 -5.68 11.89 -14.89
N SER A 131 -5.88 11.83 -16.20
CA SER A 131 -7.09 11.28 -16.82
C SER A 131 -6.70 10.36 -17.97
N GLY A 132 -6.84 9.05 -17.74
CA GLY A 132 -6.55 8.01 -18.72
C GLY A 132 -5.10 8.00 -19.19
N CYS A 133 -4.14 8.40 -18.34
CA CYS A 133 -2.72 8.42 -18.71
C CYS A 133 -2.23 7.00 -18.94
N LYS A 134 -2.08 6.63 -20.21
CA LYS A 134 -1.74 5.28 -20.63
C LYS A 134 -0.27 5.16 -21.00
N PHE A 135 0.35 4.11 -20.49
CA PHE A 135 1.70 3.67 -20.82
C PHE A 135 1.63 2.27 -21.40
N THR A 136 2.41 2.01 -22.44
CA THR A 136 2.56 0.65 -22.95
C THR A 136 4.02 0.41 -23.27
N ASP A 137 4.56 -0.66 -22.70
CA ASP A 137 5.91 -1.14 -22.95
C ASP A 137 5.81 -2.56 -23.52
N THR A 138 6.52 -2.81 -24.62
CA THR A 138 6.57 -4.11 -25.28
C THR A 138 8.02 -4.48 -25.48
N SER A 139 8.48 -5.44 -24.68
CA SER A 139 9.85 -5.96 -24.71
C SER A 139 9.84 -7.48 -24.57
N ASP A 140 10.76 -8.16 -25.27
CA ASP A 140 11.01 -9.61 -25.15
C ASP A 140 9.77 -10.51 -25.29
N GLY A 141 8.82 -10.13 -26.16
CA GLY A 141 7.59 -10.90 -26.40
C GLY A 141 6.52 -10.75 -25.31
N SER A 142 6.71 -9.82 -24.37
CA SER A 142 5.74 -9.43 -23.36
C SER A 142 5.21 -8.02 -23.62
N THR A 143 4.00 -7.72 -23.16
CA THR A 143 3.42 -6.38 -23.19
C THR A 143 2.91 -6.02 -21.81
N VAL A 144 3.28 -4.83 -21.34
CA VAL A 144 2.77 -4.20 -20.12
C VAL A 144 2.02 -2.95 -20.53
N SER A 145 0.79 -2.82 -20.08
CA SER A 145 -0.03 -1.62 -20.22
C SER A 145 -0.43 -1.12 -18.84
N VAL A 146 -0.26 0.17 -18.59
CA VAL A 146 -0.66 0.81 -17.33
C VAL A 146 -1.54 2.00 -17.68
N THR A 147 -2.68 2.15 -17.03
CA THR A 147 -3.49 3.37 -17.09
C THR A 147 -3.51 4.00 -15.70
N LEU A 148 -3.24 5.29 -15.64
CA LEU A 148 -3.27 6.09 -14.43
C LEU A 148 -4.38 7.14 -14.51
N ASP A 149 -5.26 7.12 -13.52
CA ASP A 149 -6.26 8.13 -13.23
C ASP A 149 -6.06 8.62 -11.80
N GLY A 150 -6.36 9.89 -11.55
CA GLY A 150 -6.36 10.41 -10.18
C GLY A 150 -5.87 11.83 -10.06
N SER A 151 -5.53 12.21 -8.83
CA SER A 151 -5.02 13.54 -8.56
C SER A 151 -4.15 13.57 -7.31
N VAL A 152 -3.29 14.57 -7.28
CA VAL A 152 -2.58 15.02 -6.11
C VAL A 152 -2.82 16.51 -5.95
N SER A 153 -3.06 16.95 -4.72
CA SER A 153 -3.32 18.35 -4.42
C SER A 153 -2.66 18.75 -3.12
N MET A 154 -2.26 20.02 -3.07
CA MET A 154 -1.73 20.66 -1.89
C MET A 154 -2.69 21.76 -1.47
N SER A 155 -3.11 21.73 -0.21
CA SER A 155 -3.86 22.82 0.41
C SER A 155 -3.19 23.22 1.72
N SER A 156 -2.65 24.43 1.76
CA SER A 156 -1.86 24.94 2.89
C SER A 156 -0.64 24.06 3.20
N ASP A 157 -0.73 23.22 4.24
CA ASP A 157 0.34 22.31 4.70
C ASP A 157 0.00 20.83 4.49
N THR A 158 -1.11 20.54 3.81
CA THR A 158 -1.64 19.20 3.64
C THR A 158 -1.62 18.79 2.17
N LEU A 159 -0.84 17.75 1.90
CA LEU A 159 -0.89 16.97 0.67
C LEU A 159 -2.07 16.01 0.74
N THR A 160 -2.82 15.87 -0.35
CA THR A 160 -3.88 14.87 -0.50
C THR A 160 -3.73 14.22 -1.86
N TRP A 161 -3.85 12.90 -1.92
CA TRP A 161 -3.81 12.14 -3.17
C TRP A 161 -4.97 11.16 -3.26
N SER A 162 -5.32 10.83 -4.50
CA SER A 162 -6.19 9.73 -4.83
C SER A 162 -5.86 9.26 -6.24
N TYR A 163 -5.45 8.00 -6.37
CA TYR A 163 -5.05 7.39 -7.62
C TYR A 163 -5.79 6.08 -7.83
N THR A 164 -6.05 5.79 -9.09
CA THR A 164 -6.41 4.47 -9.58
C THR A 164 -5.46 4.13 -10.71
N MET A 165 -4.80 3.00 -10.57
CA MET A 165 -3.94 2.43 -11.59
C MET A 165 -4.52 1.11 -12.05
N THR A 166 -4.74 0.96 -13.34
CA THR A 166 -5.00 -0.35 -13.96
C THR A 166 -3.74 -0.84 -14.63
N MET A 167 -3.47 -2.12 -14.50
CA MET A 167 -2.26 -2.77 -15.02
C MET A 167 -2.68 -4.04 -15.75
N ASP A 168 -2.30 -4.12 -17.02
CA ASP A 168 -2.44 -5.31 -17.84
C ASP A 168 -1.07 -5.79 -18.28
N PHE A 169 -0.76 -7.05 -18.00
CA PHE A 169 0.43 -7.73 -18.49
C PHE A 169 -0.01 -8.93 -19.32
N SER A 170 0.67 -9.17 -20.43
CA SER A 170 0.50 -10.41 -21.19
C SER A 170 1.78 -10.85 -21.89
N ASP A 171 2.07 -12.15 -21.84
CA ASP A 171 3.04 -12.83 -22.69
C ASP A 171 2.39 -14.06 -23.35
N ALA A 172 3.17 -14.89 -24.04
CA ALA A 172 2.68 -16.08 -24.75
C ALA A 172 1.93 -17.11 -23.88
N SER A 173 2.13 -17.10 -22.56
CA SER A 173 1.66 -18.13 -21.63
C SER A 173 0.99 -17.57 -20.37
N ASN A 174 1.12 -16.27 -20.12
CA ASN A 174 0.69 -15.60 -18.91
C ASN A 174 -0.09 -14.32 -19.20
N SER A 175 -1.04 -13.99 -18.33
CA SER A 175 -1.65 -12.67 -18.29
C SER A 175 -1.94 -12.23 -16.87
N VAL A 176 -1.77 -10.95 -16.57
CA VAL A 176 -2.20 -10.33 -15.32
C VAL A 176 -3.10 -9.15 -15.65
N ALA A 177 -4.23 -9.06 -14.98
CA ALA A 177 -5.04 -7.85 -14.93
C ALA A 177 -5.13 -7.43 -13.46
N ALA A 178 -4.66 -6.23 -13.14
CA ALA A 178 -4.62 -5.72 -11.78
C ALA A 178 -5.15 -4.30 -11.69
N THR A 179 -5.64 -3.96 -10.52
CA THR A 179 -6.08 -2.62 -10.15
C THR A 179 -5.47 -2.27 -8.81
N TYR A 180 -4.85 -1.11 -8.74
CA TYR A 180 -4.32 -0.51 -7.53
C TYR A 180 -5.04 0.80 -7.30
N LYS A 181 -5.61 0.98 -6.11
CA LYS A 181 -6.16 2.25 -5.65
C LYS A 181 -5.35 2.71 -4.47
N ASP A 182 -5.06 3.98 -4.42
CA ASP A 182 -4.28 4.58 -3.34
C ASP A 182 -4.81 5.97 -3.06
N SER A 183 -5.16 6.25 -1.81
CA SER A 183 -5.60 7.57 -1.39
C SER A 183 -5.13 7.86 0.01
N GLY A 184 -4.84 9.13 0.27
CA GLY A 184 -4.35 9.52 1.57
C GLY A 184 -4.11 11.01 1.69
N ASN A 185 -3.60 11.38 2.86
CA ASN A 185 -3.18 12.73 3.16
C ASN A 185 -1.91 12.75 3.99
N PHE A 186 -1.13 13.81 3.84
CA PHE A 186 0.08 14.04 4.62
C PHE A 186 0.12 15.51 5.01
N THR A 187 0.09 15.79 6.30
CA THR A 187 0.26 17.13 6.87
C THR A 187 1.61 17.24 7.57
N VAL A 188 2.40 18.24 7.20
CA VAL A 188 3.74 18.45 7.77
C VAL A 188 3.96 19.87 8.28
N THR A 189 4.34 19.98 9.54
CA THR A 189 4.74 21.23 10.19
C THR A 189 6.24 21.24 10.48
N ALA A 190 6.73 22.30 11.10
CA ALA A 190 8.14 22.40 11.50
C ALA A 190 8.55 21.34 12.53
N THR A 191 7.61 20.78 13.31
CA THR A 191 7.92 19.86 14.41
C THR A 191 7.07 18.59 14.42
N THR A 192 6.07 18.49 13.56
CA THR A 192 5.16 17.34 13.50
C THR A 192 4.90 16.90 12.07
N ALA A 193 4.66 15.61 11.90
CA ALA A 193 4.18 15.02 10.65
C ALA A 193 3.04 14.06 10.97
N LYS A 194 1.90 14.24 10.29
CA LYS A 194 0.75 13.34 10.37
C LYS A 194 0.41 12.87 8.98
N ALA A 195 0.27 11.56 8.79
CA ALA A 195 -0.12 11.02 7.50
C ALA A 195 -1.07 9.85 7.66
N HIS A 196 -1.91 9.68 6.66
CA HIS A 196 -2.85 8.57 6.54
C HIS A 196 -2.85 8.12 5.09
N ASP A 197 -2.66 6.83 4.87
CA ASP A 197 -2.58 6.17 3.57
C ASP A 197 -3.52 4.97 3.55
N GLU A 198 -4.31 4.84 2.50
CA GLU A 198 -5.17 3.68 2.23
C GLU A 198 -4.91 3.19 0.82
N ALA A 199 -4.43 1.95 0.71
CA ALA A 199 -4.19 1.32 -0.57
C ALA A 199 -4.97 0.02 -0.73
N GLU A 200 -5.51 -0.22 -1.91
CA GLU A 200 -6.17 -1.46 -2.29
C GLU A 200 -5.54 -2.02 -3.56
N PHE A 201 -5.26 -3.31 -3.57
CA PHE A 201 -4.71 -4.00 -4.72
C PHE A 201 -5.55 -5.24 -5.00
N THR A 202 -6.05 -5.36 -6.23
CA THR A 202 -6.72 -6.56 -6.72
C THR A 202 -6.03 -7.03 -7.99
N ALA A 203 -5.80 -8.33 -8.11
CA ALA A 203 -5.20 -8.91 -9.31
C ALA A 203 -5.84 -10.24 -9.68
N LYS A 204 -6.01 -10.42 -11.00
CA LYS A 204 -6.33 -11.67 -11.66
C LYS A 204 -5.12 -12.12 -12.44
N VAL A 205 -4.57 -13.27 -12.10
CA VAL A 205 -3.39 -13.86 -12.73
C VAL A 205 -3.81 -15.12 -13.46
N THR A 206 -3.42 -15.26 -14.73
CA THR A 206 -3.58 -16.48 -15.51
C THR A 206 -2.23 -16.98 -15.96
N THR A 207 -1.92 -18.24 -15.67
CA THR A 207 -0.66 -18.91 -16.04
C THR A 207 -0.95 -20.35 -16.42
N GLY A 208 -0.47 -20.80 -17.58
CA GLY A 208 -0.62 -22.20 -18.01
C GLY A 208 -2.09 -22.67 -18.06
N GLY A 209 -3.00 -21.76 -18.45
CA GLY A 209 -4.44 -22.02 -18.52
C GLY A 209 -5.19 -22.03 -17.18
N LYS A 210 -4.53 -21.76 -16.05
CA LYS A 210 -5.15 -21.63 -14.73
C LYS A 210 -5.25 -20.18 -14.33
N THR A 211 -6.40 -19.78 -13.78
CA THR A 211 -6.63 -18.43 -13.26
C THR A 211 -6.72 -18.43 -11.74
N SER A 212 -6.07 -17.47 -11.09
CA SER A 212 -6.20 -17.15 -9.68
C SER A 212 -6.53 -15.67 -9.52
N THR A 213 -7.30 -15.31 -8.50
CA THR A 213 -7.58 -13.91 -8.16
C THR A 213 -7.25 -13.69 -6.70
N PHE A 214 -6.69 -12.54 -6.38
CA PHE A 214 -6.42 -12.13 -5.01
C PHE A 214 -6.59 -10.62 -4.84
N GLY A 215 -6.79 -10.22 -3.59
CA GLY A 215 -7.07 -8.86 -3.19
C GLY A 215 -6.47 -8.56 -1.83
N ILE A 216 -5.95 -7.35 -1.68
CA ILE A 216 -5.28 -6.87 -0.47
C ILE A 216 -5.71 -5.43 -0.23
N ALA A 217 -6.00 -5.10 1.02
CA ALA A 217 -6.09 -3.74 1.51
C ALA A 217 -4.91 -3.47 2.43
N GLN A 218 -4.39 -2.25 2.39
CA GLN A 218 -3.37 -1.73 3.29
C GLN A 218 -3.81 -0.38 3.83
N ALA A 219 -3.39 -0.10 5.06
CA ALA A 219 -3.53 1.20 5.67
C ALA A 219 -2.25 1.53 6.43
N ALA A 220 -1.83 2.79 6.38
CA ALA A 220 -0.71 3.27 7.17
C ALA A 220 -1.05 4.62 7.81
N ASP A 221 -0.78 4.73 9.10
CA ASP A 221 -0.98 5.92 9.91
C ASP A 221 0.35 6.35 10.53
N LEU A 222 0.75 7.59 10.28
CA LEU A 222 1.94 8.21 10.86
C LEU A 222 1.51 9.39 11.73
N ASP A 223 1.99 9.46 12.96
CA ASP A 223 1.83 10.62 13.83
C ASP A 223 3.11 10.78 14.66
N VAL A 224 4.01 11.64 14.19
CA VAL A 224 5.36 11.77 14.75
C VAL A 224 5.75 13.22 15.02
N THR A 225 6.60 13.40 16.02
CA THR A 225 7.37 14.62 16.22
C THR A 225 8.74 14.46 15.57
N HIS A 226 9.25 15.52 14.95
CA HIS A 226 10.55 15.54 14.30
C HIS A 226 11.33 16.81 14.63
N GLY A 227 12.65 16.77 14.45
CA GLY A 227 13.55 17.87 14.73
C GLY A 227 15.00 17.59 14.35
N THR A 228 15.86 18.59 14.53
CA THR A 228 17.30 18.53 14.19
C THR A 228 18.19 18.03 15.33
N ASP A 229 17.61 17.77 16.50
CA ASP A 229 18.34 17.55 17.75
C ASP A 229 18.89 16.11 17.89
N CYS A 230 18.66 15.25 16.91
CA CYS A 230 19.02 13.83 16.93
C CYS A 230 19.51 13.34 15.56
N ALA A 231 20.26 12.22 15.56
CA ALA A 231 20.67 11.53 14.33
C ALA A 231 19.48 10.93 13.55
N SER A 232 18.43 10.47 14.26
CA SER A 232 17.13 10.19 13.65
C SER A 232 16.29 11.45 13.68
N THR A 233 15.83 11.95 12.55
CA THR A 233 14.96 13.14 12.48
C THR A 233 13.67 12.98 13.29
N ILE A 234 13.20 11.75 13.54
CA ILE A 234 12.06 11.47 14.42
C ILE A 234 12.48 11.47 15.89
N THR A 235 11.78 12.27 16.70
CA THR A 235 12.04 12.45 18.14
C THR A 235 10.97 11.81 19.02
N GLY A 236 9.83 11.40 18.46
CA GLY A 236 8.75 10.77 19.20
C GLY A 236 7.51 10.50 18.33
N GLY A 237 6.56 9.75 18.88
CA GLY A 237 5.27 9.45 18.23
C GLY A 237 5.13 7.99 17.79
N SER A 238 4.27 7.74 16.81
CA SER A 238 3.93 6.39 16.37
C SER A 238 3.71 6.25 14.87
N PHE A 239 3.92 5.03 14.39
CA PHE A 239 3.60 4.60 13.03
C PHE A 239 2.90 3.25 13.10
N GLU A 240 1.78 3.11 12.40
CA GLU A 240 1.01 1.87 12.33
C GLU A 240 0.80 1.51 10.88
N ALA A 241 1.18 0.29 10.49
CA ALA A 241 0.97 -0.25 9.16
C ALA A 241 0.16 -1.54 9.25
N LYS A 242 -0.87 -1.66 8.42
CA LYS A 242 -1.79 -2.80 8.37
C LYS A 242 -1.87 -3.35 6.96
N ARG A 243 -2.07 -4.66 6.86
CA ARG A 243 -2.36 -5.37 5.61
C ARG A 243 -3.39 -6.45 5.87
N VAL A 244 -4.43 -6.46 5.06
CA VAL A 244 -5.53 -7.42 5.10
C VAL A 244 -5.75 -8.03 3.74
N TRP A 245 -5.90 -9.34 3.66
CA TRP A 245 -6.35 -10.01 2.44
C TRP A 245 -7.86 -9.83 2.29
N THR A 246 -8.28 -9.06 1.29
CA THR A 246 -9.69 -8.93 0.91
C THR A 246 -10.16 -10.10 0.05
N GLN A 247 -9.22 -10.75 -0.64
CA GLN A 247 -9.45 -12.01 -1.34
C GLN A 247 -8.18 -12.86 -1.32
N LYS A 248 -8.23 -14.01 -0.65
CA LYS A 248 -7.11 -14.96 -0.61
C LYS A 248 -7.07 -15.79 -1.91
N PRO A 249 -5.89 -16.03 -2.50
CA PRO A 249 -5.74 -16.97 -3.60
C PRO A 249 -6.03 -18.41 -3.14
N SER A 250 -6.79 -19.17 -3.93
CA SER A 250 -7.36 -20.46 -3.53
C SER A 250 -6.37 -21.61 -3.32
N ASN A 251 -5.10 -21.43 -3.70
CA ASN A 251 -4.08 -22.49 -3.70
C ASN A 251 -2.82 -22.11 -2.90
N VAL A 252 -2.94 -21.19 -1.95
CA VAL A 252 -1.82 -20.72 -1.12
C VAL A 252 -2.07 -21.11 0.33
N SER A 253 -1.02 -21.56 1.01
CA SER A 253 -1.08 -21.88 2.45
C SER A 253 -1.52 -20.66 3.26
N ASP A 254 -2.37 -20.88 4.26
CA ASP A 254 -2.89 -19.81 5.13
C ASP A 254 -1.78 -19.01 5.80
N ASP A 255 -0.64 -19.63 6.12
CA ASP A 255 0.52 -18.95 6.73
C ASP A 255 1.13 -17.87 5.82
N LEU A 256 0.99 -18.02 4.51
CA LEU A 256 1.47 -17.04 3.52
C LEU A 256 0.44 -15.94 3.25
N VAL A 257 -0.82 -16.14 3.66
CA VAL A 257 -1.93 -15.20 3.45
C VAL A 257 -2.55 -14.73 4.78
N LYS A 258 -1.73 -14.66 5.83
CA LYS A 258 -2.08 -14.01 7.09
C LYS A 258 -2.12 -12.49 6.93
N ASP A 259 -3.12 -11.91 7.57
CA ASP A 259 -3.17 -10.47 7.79
C ASP A 259 -2.05 -10.08 8.74
N LYS A 260 -1.52 -8.88 8.56
CA LYS A 260 -0.39 -8.39 9.35
C LYS A 260 -0.65 -6.97 9.78
N ALA A 261 -0.28 -6.64 11.01
CA ALA A 261 -0.11 -5.27 11.41
C ALA A 261 1.15 -5.10 12.24
N VAL A 262 1.75 -3.92 12.11
CA VAL A 262 2.91 -3.51 12.88
C VAL A 262 2.64 -2.13 13.45
N LYS A 263 2.95 -1.95 14.73
CA LYS A 263 2.91 -0.66 15.40
C LYS A 263 4.30 -0.34 15.94
N ILE A 264 4.80 0.83 15.59
CA ILE A 264 6.10 1.34 15.99
C ILE A 264 5.86 2.56 16.85
N ASN A 265 6.49 2.64 18.02
CA ASN A 265 6.42 3.78 18.91
C ASN A 265 7.83 4.29 19.19
N TRP A 266 8.10 5.54 18.85
CA TRP A 266 9.35 6.22 19.15
C TRP A 266 9.31 6.84 20.53
N THR A 267 10.36 6.60 21.30
CA THR A 267 10.52 7.14 22.66
C THR A 267 11.62 8.18 22.76
N GLY A 268 12.34 8.48 21.67
CA GLY A 268 13.38 9.51 21.61
C GLY A 268 14.57 9.12 20.72
N CYS A 269 15.11 10.08 19.96
CA CYS A 269 16.35 10.01 19.17
C CYS A 269 16.77 8.60 18.69
N GLY A 270 15.92 7.93 17.91
CA GLY A 270 16.24 6.67 17.24
C GLY A 270 15.89 5.42 18.05
N SER A 271 15.50 5.59 19.31
CA SER A 271 14.94 4.53 20.13
C SER A 271 13.47 4.33 19.80
N ALA A 272 13.13 3.12 19.39
CA ALA A 272 11.76 2.73 19.11
C ALA A 272 11.44 1.36 19.71
N THR A 273 10.14 1.12 19.87
CA THR A 273 9.62 -0.21 20.14
C THR A 273 8.69 -0.62 19.01
N MET A 274 8.72 -1.90 18.67
CA MET A 274 7.88 -2.51 17.65
C MET A 274 6.95 -3.53 18.31
N GLN A 275 5.69 -3.52 17.89
CA GLN A 275 4.70 -4.53 18.22
C GLN A 275 4.18 -5.14 16.92
N LEU A 276 4.23 -6.46 16.83
CA LEU A 276 3.66 -7.22 15.71
C LEU A 276 2.27 -7.73 16.11
N SER A 277 1.35 -7.81 15.15
CA SER A 277 0.07 -8.45 15.36
C SER A 277 0.22 -9.95 15.68
N VAL A 278 -0.59 -10.49 16.59
CA VAL A 278 -0.54 -11.90 17.03
C VAL A 278 -1.38 -12.88 16.18
N SER A 279 -1.75 -12.51 14.95
CA SER A 279 -2.58 -13.32 14.04
C SER A 279 -1.78 -14.10 12.99
#